data_AF-A0A6V8PQK8-F1
#
_entry.id   AF-A0A6V8PQK8-F1
#
_cell.length_a   1.000
_cell.length_b   1.000
_cell.length_c   1.000
_cell.angle_alpha   90.00
_cell.angle_beta   90.00
_cell.angle_gamma   90.00
#
_symmetry.space_group_name_H-M   'P 1'
#
loop_
_entity.id
_entity.type
_entity.pdbx_description
1 polymer ?
#
loop_
_entity_poly.entity_id
_entity_poly.type
_entity_poly.pdbx_seq_one_letter_code
_entity_poly.pdbx_strand_id
1 'polypeptide(L)'
;NMPEFDEKKMEQCPKPYNTLKLSPEEAVRKVVESAGKTMVLISGGSKISDEDLIEKARICMEAGVTGLIFGRNMWQRKHDDALQITARIKEMMMDYSA
;
A
#
# COMPACT_ATOMS: atom_id res chain seq x y z
N ASN A 1 7.86 -0.48 1.73
CA ASN A 1 7.10 -0.08 0.51
C ASN A 1 5.86 0.75 0.81
N MET A 2 5.39 0.82 2.06
CA MET A 2 4.53 1.92 2.50
C MET A 2 5.44 3.06 2.98
N PRO A 3 4.96 4.31 2.98
CA PRO A 3 5.64 5.40 3.69
C PRO A 3 5.78 5.06 5.19
N GLU A 4 6.95 5.33 5.75
CA GLU A 4 7.27 5.09 7.16
C GLU A 4 7.77 6.42 7.76
N PHE A 5 7.27 6.76 8.96
CA PHE A 5 7.62 7.99 9.67
C PHE A 5 8.51 7.65 10.86
N ASP A 6 9.82 7.72 10.66
CA ASP A 6 10.82 7.59 11.72
C ASP A 6 11.17 8.97 12.28
N GLU A 7 11.01 9.16 13.59
CA GLU A 7 11.17 10.47 14.25
C GLU A 7 12.56 11.08 13.99
N LYS A 8 13.62 10.28 14.04
CA LYS A 8 15.00 10.77 13.85
C LYS A 8 15.26 11.20 12.41
N LYS A 9 14.66 10.51 11.43
CA LYS A 9 14.74 10.92 10.02
C LYS A 9 13.92 12.18 9.75
N MET A 10 12.76 12.31 10.39
CA MET A 10 11.88 13.46 10.24
C MET A 10 12.53 14.75 10.75
N GLU A 11 13.27 14.70 11.87
CA GLU A 11 14.04 15.85 12.39
C GLU A 11 15.04 16.42 11.36
N GLN A 12 15.53 15.58 10.45
CA GLN A 12 16.50 15.97 9.41
C GLN A 12 15.82 16.54 8.16
N CYS A 13 14.49 16.42 8.03
CA CYS A 13 13.77 16.97 6.89
C CYS A 13 13.64 18.50 6.97
N PRO A 14 13.55 19.22 5.84
CA PRO A 14 13.27 20.65 5.85
C PRO A 14 11.90 20.98 6.46
N LYS A 15 11.75 22.15 7.07
CA LYS A 15 10.43 22.68 7.45
C LYS A 15 9.58 22.91 6.19
N PRO A 16 8.27 22.59 6.18
CA PRO A 16 7.47 22.10 7.31
C PRO A 16 7.43 20.57 7.48
N TYR A 17 8.11 19.81 6.62
CA TYR A 17 8.00 18.35 6.56
C TYR A 17 8.46 17.65 7.83
N ASN A 18 9.43 18.22 8.56
CA ASN A 18 9.92 17.66 9.82
C ASN A 18 8.85 17.49 10.91
N THR A 19 7.71 18.20 10.79
CA THR A 19 6.59 18.12 11.74
C THR A 19 5.36 17.40 11.19
N LEU A 20 5.45 16.92 9.95
CA LEU A 20 4.32 16.33 9.25
C LEU A 20 3.94 14.99 9.88
N LYS A 21 2.67 14.85 10.26
CA LYS A 21 2.08 13.60 10.74
C LYS A 21 0.90 13.26 9.85
N LEU A 22 0.95 12.09 9.21
CA LEU A 22 -0.08 11.62 8.30
C LEU A 22 -0.51 10.23 8.74
N SER A 23 -1.79 9.91 8.55
CA SER A 23 -2.23 8.52 8.56
C SER A 23 -1.57 7.74 7.41
N PRO A 24 -1.52 6.39 7.48
CA PRO A 24 -1.01 5.58 6.38
C PRO A 24 -1.70 5.87 5.04
N GLU A 25 -3.01 6.10 5.06
CA GLU A 25 -3.80 6.43 3.88
C GLU A 25 -3.43 7.81 3.31
N GLU A 26 -3.37 8.84 4.16
CA GLU A 26 -2.98 10.20 3.76
C GLU A 26 -1.55 10.22 3.19
N ALA A 27 -0.65 9.43 3.78
CA ALA A 27 0.71 9.32 3.31
C ALA A 27 0.78 8.71 1.90
N VAL A 28 0.01 7.65 1.63
CA VAL A 28 -0.09 7.06 0.29
C VAL A 28 -0.77 8.02 -0.68
N ARG A 29 -1.85 8.68 -0.27
CA ARG A 29 -2.57 9.68 -1.09
C ARG A 29 -1.63 10.79 -1.55
N LYS A 30 -0.77 11.27 -0.65
CA LYS A 30 0.25 12.28 -1.00
C LYS A 30 1.28 11.77 -2.02
N VAL A 31 1.62 10.49 -2.01
CA VAL A 31 2.46 9.86 -3.05
C VAL A 31 1.73 9.86 -4.40
N VAL A 32 0.45 9.48 -4.42
CA VAL A 32 -0.40 9.48 -5.63
C VAL A 32 -0.52 10.89 -6.20
N GLU A 33 -0.82 11.88 -5.36
CA GLU A 33 -0.91 13.29 -5.75
C GLU A 33 0.42 13.80 -6.34
N SER A 34 1.54 13.41 -5.73
CA SER A 34 2.88 13.80 -6.18
C SER A 34 3.26 13.17 -7.53
N ALA A 35 2.71 11.99 -7.85
CA ALA A 35 2.93 11.33 -9.15
C ALA A 35 2.16 12.00 -10.30
N GLY A 36 1.20 12.87 -9.98
CA GLY A 36 0.43 13.66 -10.95
C GLY A 36 -0.40 12.78 -11.89
N LYS A 37 -0.06 12.78 -13.19
CA LYS A 37 -0.75 11.97 -14.21
C LYS A 37 -0.20 10.56 -14.35
N THR A 38 0.86 10.23 -13.62
CA THR A 38 1.50 8.90 -13.69
C THR A 38 0.78 7.95 -12.77
N MET A 39 0.43 6.77 -13.27
CA MET A 39 -0.17 5.69 -12.48
C MET A 39 0.80 5.18 -11.43
N VAL A 40 0.29 4.87 -10.24
CA VAL A 40 1.09 4.38 -9.10
C VAL A 40 0.71 2.93 -8.82
N LEU A 41 1.72 2.08 -8.68
CA LEU A 41 1.58 0.70 -8.23
C LEU A 41 2.36 0.52 -6.93
N ILE A 42 1.74 -0.08 -5.90
CA ILE A 42 2.43 -0.37 -4.64
C ILE A 42 2.86 -1.84 -4.60
N SER A 43 4.15 -2.05 -4.35
CA SER A 43 4.71 -3.38 -4.22
C SER A 43 4.59 -3.94 -2.80
N GLY A 44 4.39 -5.24 -2.73
CA GLY A 44 4.38 -6.01 -1.49
C GLY A 44 5.76 -6.11 -0.84
N GLY A 45 5.77 -6.32 0.47
CA GLY A 45 6.99 -6.58 1.25
C GLY A 45 7.26 -8.07 1.38
N SER A 46 7.86 -8.43 2.52
CA SER A 46 7.89 -9.81 3.00
C SER A 46 6.46 -10.36 3.16
N LYS A 47 6.34 -11.68 3.29
CA LYS A 47 5.06 -12.32 3.61
C LYS A 47 4.59 -11.81 4.98
N ILE A 48 3.33 -11.37 5.04
CA ILE A 48 2.62 -10.94 6.25
C ILE A 48 1.33 -11.78 6.41
N SER A 49 0.55 -11.51 7.46
CA SER A 49 -0.75 -12.15 7.65
C SER A 49 -1.73 -11.82 6.52
N ASP A 50 -2.84 -12.55 6.42
CA ASP A 50 -3.87 -12.28 5.41
C ASP A 50 -4.57 -10.98 5.71
N GLU A 51 -4.88 -10.76 6.98
CA GLU A 51 -5.54 -9.57 7.51
C GLU A 51 -4.70 -8.32 7.21
N ASP A 52 -3.39 -8.34 7.53
CA ASP A 52 -2.51 -7.20 7.27
C ASP A 52 -2.35 -6.93 5.76
N LEU A 53 -2.34 -7.99 4.95
CA LEU A 53 -2.21 -7.85 3.50
C LEU A 53 -3.47 -7.24 2.86
N ILE A 54 -4.64 -7.69 3.30
CA ILE A 54 -5.95 -7.18 2.87
C ILE A 54 -6.11 -5.74 3.31
N GLU A 55 -5.80 -5.42 4.57
CA GLU A 55 -5.89 -4.06 5.07
C GLU A 55 -4.95 -3.13 4.32
N LYS A 56 -3.72 -3.58 4.06
CA LYS A 56 -2.78 -2.83 3.23
C LYS A 56 -3.32 -2.60 1.81
N ALA A 57 -3.90 -3.62 1.19
CA ALA A 57 -4.51 -3.49 -0.14
C ALA A 57 -5.62 -2.43 -0.12
N ARG A 58 -6.53 -2.52 0.86
CA ARG A 58 -7.64 -1.58 1.05
C ARG A 58 -7.15 -0.13 1.17
N ILE A 59 -6.22 0.14 2.09
CA ILE A 59 -5.62 1.48 2.27
C ILE A 59 -5.03 2.02 0.96
N CYS A 60 -4.34 1.17 0.19
CA CYS A 60 -3.76 1.60 -1.08
C CYS A 60 -4.85 1.96 -2.11
N MET A 61 -5.88 1.13 -2.25
CA MET A 61 -6.96 1.38 -3.20
C MET A 61 -7.76 2.64 -2.82
N GLU A 62 -8.10 2.83 -1.55
CA GLU A 62 -8.79 4.03 -1.04
C GLU A 62 -7.97 5.32 -1.24
N ALA A 63 -6.64 5.22 -1.14
CA ALA A 63 -5.73 6.33 -1.39
C ALA A 63 -5.54 6.67 -2.88
N GLY A 64 -6.17 5.92 -3.80
CA GLY A 64 -6.13 6.19 -5.24
C GLY A 64 -4.97 5.54 -5.98
N VAL A 65 -4.34 4.51 -5.40
CA VAL A 65 -3.32 3.72 -6.10
C VAL A 65 -3.96 2.94 -7.24
N THR A 66 -3.31 2.92 -8.41
CA THR A 66 -3.83 2.24 -9.61
C THR A 66 -3.86 0.72 -9.45
N GLY A 67 -2.96 0.15 -8.65
CA GLY A 67 -2.94 -1.28 -8.39
C GLY A 67 -1.78 -1.75 -7.52
N LEU A 68 -1.66 -3.07 -7.40
CA LEU A 68 -0.79 -3.73 -6.43
C LEU A 68 0.14 -4.74 -7.11
N ILE A 69 1.38 -4.85 -6.62
CA ILE A 69 2.36 -5.85 -7.08
C ILE A 69 2.75 -6.72 -5.90
N PHE A 70 1.99 -7.79 -5.65
CA PHE A 70 2.25 -8.72 -4.55
C PHE A 70 2.89 -10.01 -5.02
N GLY A 71 4.16 -10.18 -4.64
CA GLY A 71 4.93 -11.35 -4.99
C GLY A 71 4.98 -12.42 -3.89
N ARG A 72 5.89 -12.23 -2.94
CA ARG A 72 6.06 -13.12 -1.76
C ARG A 72 4.76 -13.39 -1.00
N ASN A 73 3.87 -12.40 -0.97
CA ASN A 73 2.56 -12.49 -0.37
C ASN A 73 1.57 -13.40 -1.12
N MET A 74 1.93 -13.92 -2.29
CA MET A 74 1.16 -14.90 -3.05
C MET A 74 1.87 -16.25 -3.02
N TRP A 75 3.09 -16.35 -3.58
CA TRP A 75 3.73 -17.65 -3.84
C TRP A 75 4.44 -18.30 -2.64
N GLN A 76 4.62 -17.60 -1.51
CA GLN A 76 5.17 -18.21 -0.27
C GLN A 76 4.07 -18.76 0.66
N ARG A 77 2.86 -18.97 0.13
CA ARG A 77 1.72 -19.59 0.81
C ARG A 77 1.52 -21.00 0.27
N LYS A 78 0.69 -21.81 0.95
CA LYS A 78 0.19 -23.04 0.32
C LYS A 78 -0.64 -22.67 -0.89
N HIS A 79 -0.73 -23.58 -1.86
CA HIS A 79 -1.39 -23.31 -3.14
C HIS A 79 -2.84 -22.81 -2.95
N ASP A 80 -3.64 -23.52 -2.14
CA ASP A 80 -5.03 -23.16 -1.91
C ASP A 80 -5.17 -21.80 -1.21
N ASP A 81 -4.35 -21.53 -0.19
CA ASP A 81 -4.31 -20.23 0.50
C ASP A 81 -3.94 -19.10 -0.47
N ALA A 82 -2.98 -19.34 -1.37
CA ALA A 82 -2.56 -18.38 -2.38
C ALA A 82 -3.69 -18.03 -3.35
N LEU A 83 -4.46 -19.03 -3.80
CA LEU A 83 -5.62 -18.82 -4.67
C LEU A 83 -6.72 -18.04 -3.95
N GLN A 84 -7.03 -18.41 -2.69
CA GLN A 84 -8.05 -17.73 -1.89
C GLN A 84 -7.70 -16.25 -1.66
N ILE A 85 -6.47 -15.95 -1.23
CA ILE A 85 -6.06 -14.56 -0.97
C ILE A 85 -6.02 -13.73 -2.27
N THR A 86 -5.61 -14.34 -3.39
CA THR A 86 -5.62 -13.69 -4.70
C THR A 86 -7.05 -13.33 -5.12
N ALA A 87 -8.00 -14.26 -4.93
CA ALA A 87 -9.41 -14.03 -5.26
C ALA A 87 -10.00 -12.89 -4.43
N ARG A 88 -9.77 -12.88 -3.11
CA ARG A 88 -10.26 -11.84 -2.20
C ARG A 88 -9.71 -10.46 -2.55
N ILE A 89 -8.41 -10.35 -2.83
CA ILE A 89 -7.79 -9.07 -3.21
C ILE A 89 -8.33 -8.61 -4.57
N LYS A 90 -8.46 -9.53 -5.54
CA LYS A 90 -9.02 -9.20 -6.85
C LYS A 90 -10.45 -8.67 -6.72
N GLU A 91 -11.30 -9.34 -5.95
CA GLU A 91 -12.69 -8.93 -5.71
C GLU A 91 -12.74 -7.52 -5.09
N MET A 92 -11.97 -7.27 -4.03
CA MET A 92 -11.85 -5.93 -3.45
C MET A 92 -11.43 -4.89 -4.48
N MET A 93 -10.42 -5.17 -5.31
CA MET A 93 -9.93 -4.21 -6.30
C MET A 93 -10.98 -3.84 -7.35
N MET A 94 -11.94 -4.74 -7.65
CA MET A 94 -13.01 -4.46 -8.60
C MET A 94 -13.94 -3.35 -8.10
N ASP A 95 -14.09 -3.16 -6.80
CA ASP A 95 -14.91 -2.10 -6.21
C ASP A 95 -14.32 -0.69 -6.42
N TYR A 96 -13.04 -0.61 -6.78
CA TYR A 96 -12.31 0.65 -7.01
C TYR A 96 -12.02 0.90 -8.49
N SER A 97 -12.58 0.09 -9.39
CA SER A 97 -12.46 0.32 -10.83
C SER A 97 -13.35 1.49 -11.26
N ALA A 98 -12.71 2.53 -11.81
CA ALA A 98 -13.36 3.70 -12.41
C ALA A 98 -13.87 3.40 -13.82
#